data_AF-A0A7C0YIF6-F1
#
_entry.id   AF-A0A7C0YIF6-F1
#
_cell.length_a   1.000
_cell.length_b   1.000
_cell.length_c   1.000
_cell.angle_alpha   90.00
_cell.angle_beta   90.00
_cell.angle_gamma   90.00
#
_symmetry.space_group_name_H-M   'P 1'
#
loop_
_entity.id
_entity.type
_entity.pdbx_description
1 polymer ?
#
loop_
_entity_poly.entity_id
_entity_poly.type
_entity_poly.pdbx_seq_one_letter_code
_entity_poly.pdbx_strand_id
1 'polypeptide(L)'
;MAISTATWEIVWGVGLIILSIALAKLFVYIISRYAALVAKKTATVLDDMVIEAVKKPLYYLIILVGADVAVQSVTSLSEITSKLDSIIYVGEVLAGAYFVSKTVRVFARWYAKNIAAKAKSRFDDEFLPLFNRTADVFIYGSSIVIILDFFGYNITAIVAGLGIAGLAFALAAQETLSNMISGFVIMADRPFR
;
A
#
# COMPACT_ATOMS: atom_id res chain seq x y z
N MET A 1 -16.61 38.82 -26.09
CA MET A 1 -15.66 37.72 -26.31
C MET A 1 -16.23 36.52 -25.58
N ALA A 2 -16.85 35.57 -26.30
CA ALA A 2 -17.49 34.41 -25.67
C ALA A 2 -16.38 33.46 -25.17
N ILE A 3 -16.40 33.18 -23.87
CA ILE A 3 -15.55 32.17 -23.24
C ILE A 3 -15.90 30.83 -23.90
N SER A 4 -14.91 30.10 -24.42
CA SER A 4 -15.15 28.82 -25.09
C SER A 4 -15.54 27.75 -24.08
N THR A 5 -16.31 26.75 -24.48
CA THR A 5 -16.67 25.61 -23.62
C THR A 5 -15.44 24.94 -23.00
N ALA A 6 -14.35 24.84 -23.75
CA ALA A 6 -13.05 24.32 -23.29
C ALA A 6 -12.48 25.12 -22.10
N THR A 7 -12.62 26.45 -22.10
CA THR A 7 -12.14 27.26 -20.97
C THR A 7 -12.95 27.03 -19.69
N TRP A 8 -14.24 26.70 -19.79
CA TRP A 8 -15.05 26.36 -18.61
C TRP A 8 -14.69 24.99 -18.02
N GLU A 9 -14.41 24.00 -18.87
CA GLU A 9 -13.93 22.68 -18.45
C GLU A 9 -12.61 22.77 -17.69
N ILE A 10 -11.65 23.56 -18.20
CA ILE A 10 -10.36 23.76 -17.53
C ILE A 10 -10.55 24.42 -16.16
N VAL A 11 -11.39 25.45 -16.06
CA VAL A 11 -11.69 26.12 -14.78
C VAL A 11 -12.32 25.13 -13.79
N TRP A 12 -13.22 24.27 -14.25
CA TRP A 12 -13.84 23.24 -13.43
C TRP A 12 -12.81 22.20 -12.94
N GLY A 13 -11.95 21.70 -13.83
CA GLY A 13 -10.87 20.78 -13.48
C GLY A 13 -9.89 21.36 -12.45
N VAL A 14 -9.50 22.64 -12.61
CA VAL A 14 -8.67 23.34 -11.61
C VAL A 14 -9.41 23.44 -10.26
N GLY A 15 -10.71 23.71 -10.28
CA GLY A 15 -11.56 23.72 -9.08
C GLY A 15 -11.57 22.38 -8.35
N LEU A 16 -11.65 21.27 -9.09
CA LEU A 16 -11.60 19.91 -8.53
C LEU A 16 -10.24 19.59 -7.89
N ILE A 17 -9.12 20.02 -8.51
CA ILE A 17 -7.78 19.87 -7.92
C ILE A 17 -7.65 20.67 -6.63
N ILE A 18 -8.15 21.91 -6.60
CA ILE A 18 -8.11 22.74 -5.39
C ILE A 18 -8.97 22.10 -4.29
N LEU A 19 -10.15 21.59 -4.64
CA LEU A 19 -11.03 20.89 -3.73
C LEU A 19 -10.37 19.63 -3.17
N SER A 20 -9.69 18.82 -3.99
CA SER A 20 -9.01 17.62 -3.54
C SER A 20 -7.87 17.94 -2.57
N ILE A 21 -7.09 19.00 -2.83
CA ILE A 21 -6.06 19.48 -1.91
C ILE A 21 -6.68 19.97 -0.59
N ALA A 22 -7.81 20.69 -0.65
CA ALA A 22 -8.52 21.15 0.53
C ALA A 22 -9.04 19.97 1.36
N LEU A 23 -9.64 18.96 0.71
CA LEU A 23 -10.09 17.72 1.34
C LEU A 23 -8.93 16.92 1.94
N ALA A 24 -7.79 16.82 1.24
CA ALA A 24 -6.61 16.14 1.73
C ALA A 24 -6.04 16.85 2.98
N LYS A 25 -5.96 18.18 2.97
CA LYS A 25 -5.55 18.98 4.13
C LYS A 25 -6.54 18.85 5.29
N LEU A 26 -7.83 18.90 5.01
CA LEU A 26 -8.89 18.73 6.01
C LEU A 26 -8.82 17.33 6.63
N PHE A 27 -8.64 16.30 5.82
CA PHE A 27 -8.46 14.92 6.27
C PHE A 27 -7.25 14.80 7.19
N VAL A 28 -6.11 15.33 6.78
CA VAL A 28 -4.88 15.35 7.59
C VAL A 28 -5.10 16.11 8.90
N TYR A 29 -5.78 17.24 8.86
CA TYR A 29 -6.11 18.04 10.04
C TYR A 29 -7.00 17.26 11.00
N ILE A 30 -8.06 16.62 10.49
CA ILE A 30 -8.99 15.79 11.26
C ILE A 30 -8.23 14.64 11.92
N ILE A 31 -7.46 13.86 11.16
CA ILE A 31 -6.66 12.75 11.71
C ILE A 31 -5.69 13.24 12.78
N SER A 32 -4.98 14.33 12.53
CA SER A 32 -4.01 14.86 13.49
C SER A 32 -4.68 15.37 14.76
N ARG A 33 -5.89 15.93 14.65
CA ARG A 33 -6.67 16.39 15.79
C ARG A 33 -7.22 15.22 16.59
N TYR A 34 -7.78 14.20 15.94
CA TYR A 34 -8.21 12.97 16.61
C TYR A 34 -7.02 12.25 17.27
N ALA A 35 -5.88 12.19 16.59
CA ALA A 35 -4.64 11.67 17.14
C ALA A 35 -4.24 12.38 18.43
N ALA A 36 -4.23 13.72 18.44
CA ALA A 36 -3.90 14.50 19.63
C ALA A 36 -4.91 14.32 20.78
N LEU A 37 -6.17 14.01 20.46
CA LEU A 37 -7.21 13.72 21.46
C LEU A 37 -7.06 12.31 22.04
N VAL A 38 -6.70 11.34 21.21
CA VAL A 38 -6.49 9.94 21.61
C VAL A 38 -5.18 9.80 22.39
N ALA A 39 -4.10 10.45 21.96
CA ALA A 39 -2.80 10.46 22.66
C ALA A 39 -2.87 11.05 24.08
N LYS A 40 -3.90 11.88 24.38
CA LYS A 40 -4.16 12.35 25.75
C LYS A 40 -4.88 11.31 26.63
N LYS A 41 -5.52 10.32 26.02
CA LYS A 41 -6.32 9.27 26.69
C LYS A 41 -5.63 7.90 26.67
N THR A 42 -4.71 7.64 25.76
CA THR A 42 -3.97 6.38 25.62
C THR A 42 -2.47 6.63 25.61
N ALA A 43 -1.72 5.80 26.34
CA ALA A 43 -0.24 5.83 26.38
C ALA A 43 0.38 4.85 25.36
N THR A 44 -0.32 4.55 24.27
CA THR A 44 0.06 3.46 23.35
C THR A 44 0.81 3.97 22.13
N VAL A 45 2.09 3.59 22.03
CA VAL A 45 3.00 3.84 20.89
C VAL A 45 2.40 3.43 19.53
N LEU A 46 1.43 2.50 19.53
CA LEU A 46 0.73 2.05 18.33
C LEU A 46 -0.04 3.18 17.63
N ASP A 47 -0.74 4.02 18.40
CA ASP A 47 -1.66 5.01 17.84
C ASP A 47 -0.88 6.01 16.98
N ASP A 48 0.23 6.52 17.52
CA ASP A 48 1.12 7.44 16.81
C ASP A 48 1.71 6.80 15.53
N MET A 49 2.11 5.53 15.61
CA MET A 49 2.68 4.81 14.46
C MET A 49 1.65 4.60 13.34
N VAL A 50 0.41 4.23 13.69
CA VAL A 50 -0.68 4.04 12.72
C VAL A 50 -1.06 5.37 12.06
N ILE A 51 -1.17 6.42 12.86
CA ILE A 51 -1.51 7.77 12.37
C ILE A 51 -0.44 8.26 11.38
N GLU A 52 0.85 8.08 11.67
CA GLU A 52 1.92 8.47 10.76
C GLU A 52 2.00 7.59 9.50
N ALA A 53 1.59 6.31 9.61
CA ALA A 53 1.47 5.42 8.46
C ALA A 53 0.33 5.83 7.52
N VAL A 54 -0.79 6.31 8.05
CA VAL A 54 -1.98 6.66 7.27
C VAL A 54 -1.92 8.07 6.69
N LYS A 55 -1.43 9.05 7.47
CA LYS A 55 -1.52 10.48 7.14
C LYS A 55 -0.89 10.85 5.79
N LYS A 56 0.36 10.43 5.54
CA LYS A 56 1.08 10.80 4.29
C LYS A 56 0.52 10.06 3.06
N PRO A 57 0.39 8.72 3.06
CA PRO A 57 -0.09 8.03 1.87
C PRO A 57 -1.53 8.42 1.49
N LEU A 58 -2.40 8.60 2.48
CA LEU A 58 -3.78 8.96 2.22
C LEU A 58 -3.92 10.40 1.74
N TYR A 59 -3.06 11.32 2.19
CA TYR A 59 -2.97 12.67 1.61
C TYR A 59 -2.65 12.62 0.11
N TYR A 60 -1.68 11.82 -0.30
CA TYR A 60 -1.33 11.69 -1.72
C TYR A 60 -2.43 10.98 -2.53
N LEU A 61 -3.06 9.94 -1.97
CA LEU A 61 -4.18 9.25 -2.63
C LEU A 61 -5.37 10.19 -2.87
N ILE A 62 -5.76 11.01 -1.89
CA ILE A 62 -6.86 11.97 -2.07
C ILE A 62 -6.54 12.97 -3.19
N ILE A 63 -5.30 13.43 -3.28
CA ILE A 63 -4.87 14.35 -4.34
C ILE A 63 -4.89 13.66 -5.70
N LEU A 64 -4.39 12.43 -5.80
CA LEU A 64 -4.34 11.67 -7.04
C LEU A 64 -5.75 11.36 -7.55
N VAL A 65 -6.65 10.88 -6.70
CA VAL A 65 -8.07 10.65 -7.06
C VAL A 65 -8.73 11.96 -7.49
N GLY A 66 -8.43 13.07 -6.82
CA GLY A 66 -8.93 14.37 -7.24
C GLY A 66 -8.37 14.84 -8.58
N ALA A 67 -7.11 14.50 -8.88
CA ALA A 67 -6.49 14.76 -10.17
C ALA A 67 -7.11 13.91 -11.28
N ASP A 68 -7.39 12.63 -11.01
CA ASP A 68 -8.08 11.72 -11.94
C ASP A 68 -9.46 12.27 -12.31
N VAL A 69 -10.29 12.61 -11.30
CA VAL A 69 -11.61 13.22 -11.52
C VAL A 69 -11.50 14.55 -12.27
N ALA A 70 -10.47 15.36 -11.99
CA ALA A 70 -10.24 16.61 -12.70
C ALA A 70 -9.86 16.40 -14.17
N VAL A 71 -8.99 15.43 -14.47
CA VAL A 71 -8.56 15.13 -15.84
C VAL A 71 -9.72 14.57 -16.66
N GLN A 72 -10.51 13.65 -16.10
CA GLN A 72 -11.70 13.10 -16.75
C GLN A 72 -12.79 14.16 -17.00
N SER A 73 -12.81 15.26 -16.23
CA SER A 73 -13.75 16.36 -16.43
C SER A 73 -13.41 17.27 -17.63
N VAL A 74 -12.19 17.21 -18.15
CA VAL A 74 -11.73 18.04 -19.29
C VAL A 74 -11.76 17.22 -20.58
N THR A 75 -12.89 17.22 -21.27
CA THR A 75 -13.08 16.41 -22.48
C THR A 75 -12.49 17.06 -23.74
N SER A 76 -12.34 18.39 -23.74
CA SER A 76 -11.86 19.17 -24.89
C SER A 76 -10.40 18.90 -25.30
N LEU A 77 -9.60 18.26 -24.43
CA LEU A 77 -8.17 18.00 -24.63
C LEU A 77 -7.83 16.50 -24.52
N SER A 78 -8.64 15.64 -25.15
CA SER A 78 -8.58 14.17 -25.04
C SER A 78 -7.20 13.52 -25.26
N GLU A 79 -6.39 14.06 -26.16
CA GLU A 79 -5.02 13.54 -26.40
C GLU A 79 -4.07 13.78 -25.22
N ILE A 80 -4.23 14.91 -24.51
CA ILE A 80 -3.42 15.25 -23.33
C ILE A 80 -3.96 14.51 -22.11
N THR A 81 -5.30 14.49 -21.94
CA THR A 81 -5.93 13.87 -20.78
C THR A 81 -5.72 12.35 -20.75
N SER A 82 -5.77 11.66 -21.89
CA SER A 82 -5.48 10.21 -21.95
C SER A 82 -4.05 9.84 -21.50
N LYS A 83 -3.05 10.67 -21.81
CA LYS A 83 -1.68 10.46 -21.30
C LYS A 83 -1.59 10.74 -19.80
N LEU A 84 -2.30 11.78 -19.33
CA LEU A 84 -2.36 12.11 -17.90
C LEU A 84 -3.07 11.02 -17.10
N ASP A 85 -4.17 10.46 -17.60
CA ASP A 85 -4.89 9.35 -16.98
C ASP A 85 -3.97 8.17 -16.71
N SER A 86 -3.13 7.81 -17.69
CA SER A 86 -2.17 6.72 -17.52
C SER A 86 -1.12 7.00 -16.45
N ILE A 87 -0.61 8.24 -16.38
CA ILE A 87 0.38 8.65 -15.38
C ILE A 87 -0.25 8.71 -13.99
N ILE A 88 -1.47 9.24 -13.88
CA ILE A 88 -2.21 9.34 -12.62
C ILE A 88 -2.54 7.95 -12.11
N TYR A 89 -3.05 7.05 -12.96
CA TYR A 89 -3.35 5.67 -12.61
C TYR A 89 -2.13 4.94 -12.05
N VAL A 90 -0.98 5.04 -12.73
CA VAL A 90 0.29 4.46 -12.22
C VAL A 90 0.65 5.08 -10.87
N GLY A 91 0.49 6.40 -10.72
CA GLY A 91 0.70 7.11 -9.46
C GLY A 91 -0.20 6.59 -8.34
N GLU A 92 -1.48 6.36 -8.61
CA GLU A 92 -2.47 5.84 -7.66
C GLU A 92 -2.14 4.42 -7.20
N VAL A 93 -1.83 3.54 -8.15
CA VAL A 93 -1.44 2.16 -7.83
C VAL A 93 -0.17 2.14 -6.98
N LEU A 94 0.85 2.94 -7.33
CA LEU A 94 2.09 3.02 -6.55
C LEU A 94 1.89 3.67 -5.17
N ALA A 95 1.04 4.70 -5.07
CA ALA A 95 0.69 5.33 -3.81
C ALA A 95 -0.09 4.36 -2.90
N GLY A 96 -1.00 3.58 -3.48
CA GLY A 96 -1.72 2.50 -2.80
C GLY A 96 -0.77 1.40 -2.32
N ALA A 97 0.14 0.95 -3.18
CA ALA A 97 1.17 -0.03 -2.83
C ALA A 97 2.04 0.45 -1.65
N TYR A 98 2.49 1.70 -1.72
CA TYR A 98 3.25 2.34 -0.65
C TYR A 98 2.44 2.43 0.65
N PHE A 99 1.14 2.77 0.57
CA PHE A 99 0.25 2.79 1.73
C PHE A 99 0.13 1.42 2.39
N VAL A 100 -0.12 0.37 1.61
CA VAL A 100 -0.23 -1.01 2.10
C VAL A 100 1.09 -1.47 2.72
N SER A 101 2.23 -1.26 2.03
CA SER A 101 3.56 -1.60 2.55
C SER A 101 3.86 -0.89 3.87
N LYS A 102 3.58 0.41 3.96
CA LYS A 102 3.81 1.18 5.19
C LYS A 102 2.94 0.68 6.35
N THR A 103 1.70 0.31 6.06
CA THR A 103 0.74 -0.26 7.02
C THR A 103 1.23 -1.60 7.54
N VAL A 104 1.60 -2.53 6.65
CA VAL A 104 2.19 -3.84 7.01
C VAL A 104 3.41 -3.66 7.92
N ARG A 105 4.33 -2.75 7.58
CA ARG A 105 5.53 -2.51 8.41
C ARG A 105 5.19 -1.96 9.80
N VAL A 106 4.17 -1.11 9.93
CA VAL A 106 3.75 -0.58 11.23
C VAL A 106 3.16 -1.69 12.09
N PHE A 107 2.24 -2.49 11.53
CA PHE A 107 1.67 -3.62 12.26
C PHE A 107 2.73 -4.65 12.64
N ALA A 108 3.66 -4.98 11.74
CA ALA A 108 4.73 -5.93 12.01
C ALA A 108 5.66 -5.44 13.13
N ARG A 109 6.08 -4.17 13.11
CA ARG A 109 6.86 -3.56 14.20
C ARG A 109 6.11 -3.54 15.53
N TRP A 110 4.83 -3.20 15.50
CA TRP A 110 4.01 -3.18 16.71
C TRP A 110 3.87 -4.58 17.31
N TYR A 111 3.58 -5.58 16.47
CA TYR A 111 3.49 -6.98 16.90
C TYR A 111 4.79 -7.43 17.55
N ALA A 112 5.92 -7.13 16.91
CA ALA A 112 7.23 -7.53 17.42
C ALA A 112 7.53 -6.88 18.79
N LYS A 113 7.30 -5.57 18.93
CA LYS A 113 7.53 -4.83 20.18
C LYS A 113 6.56 -5.19 21.32
N ASN A 114 5.29 -5.45 21.02
CA ASN A 114 4.25 -5.55 22.06
C ASN A 114 3.89 -7.00 22.42
N ILE A 115 4.04 -7.92 21.47
CA ILE A 115 3.69 -9.33 21.65
C ILE A 115 4.97 -10.16 21.70
N ALA A 116 5.86 -10.02 20.71
CA ALA A 116 7.05 -10.87 20.62
C ALA A 116 8.14 -10.51 21.64
N ALA A 117 8.30 -9.24 22.02
CA ALA A 117 9.35 -8.78 22.96
C ALA A 117 9.22 -9.35 24.39
N LYS A 118 8.06 -9.91 24.78
CA LYS A 118 7.92 -10.65 26.04
C LYS A 118 8.70 -11.97 26.03
N ALA A 119 9.03 -12.49 24.85
CA ALA A 119 10.02 -13.52 24.66
C ALA A 119 11.35 -12.83 24.26
N LYS A 120 12.42 -12.99 25.03
CA LYS A 120 13.79 -12.56 24.65
C LYS A 120 14.11 -13.10 23.25
N SER A 121 13.91 -12.35 22.16
CA SER A 121 13.84 -12.95 20.83
C SER A 121 14.67 -12.23 19.78
N ARG A 122 15.40 -13.02 18.99
CA ARG A 122 16.02 -12.66 17.70
C ARG A 122 15.00 -12.24 16.62
N PHE A 123 13.75 -12.03 17.01
CA PHE A 123 12.62 -11.80 16.10
C PHE A 123 12.69 -10.39 15.47
N ASP A 124 13.15 -9.40 16.23
CA ASP A 124 13.27 -8.01 15.76
C ASP A 124 14.40 -7.82 14.73
N ASP A 125 15.55 -8.48 14.93
CA ASP A 125 16.75 -8.22 14.13
C ASP A 125 16.81 -9.06 12.84
N GLU A 126 16.29 -10.29 12.84
CA GLU A 126 16.42 -11.21 11.70
C GLU A 126 15.07 -11.44 10.98
N PHE A 127 13.99 -11.70 11.72
CA PHE A 127 12.71 -12.07 11.12
C PHE A 127 11.95 -10.88 10.55
N LEU A 128 11.91 -9.76 11.28
CA LEU A 128 11.14 -8.59 10.88
C LEU A 128 11.62 -7.97 9.55
N PRO A 129 12.94 -7.81 9.27
CA PRO A 129 13.41 -7.36 7.96
C PRO A 129 13.05 -8.34 6.84
N LEU A 130 13.19 -9.65 7.08
CA LEU A 130 12.84 -10.69 6.10
C LEU A 130 11.35 -10.67 5.76
N PHE A 131 10.48 -10.59 6.78
CA PHE A 131 9.04 -10.50 6.61
C PHE A 131 8.65 -9.27 5.79
N ASN A 132 9.15 -8.08 6.15
CA ASN A 132 8.84 -6.85 5.45
C ASN A 132 9.32 -6.89 3.99
N ARG A 133 10.51 -7.42 3.73
CA ARG A 133 11.03 -7.54 2.37
C ARG A 133 10.21 -8.51 1.53
N THR A 134 9.79 -9.62 2.12
CA THR A 134 8.91 -10.60 1.47
C THR A 134 7.55 -9.97 1.16
N ALA A 135 6.94 -9.28 2.11
CA ALA A 135 5.68 -8.57 1.91
C ALA A 135 5.79 -7.51 0.80
N ASP A 136 6.89 -6.74 0.76
CA ASP A 136 7.12 -5.74 -0.30
C ASP A 136 7.19 -6.39 -1.69
N VAL A 137 7.85 -7.55 -1.82
CA VAL A 137 7.89 -8.29 -3.10
C VAL A 137 6.48 -8.62 -3.58
N PHE A 138 5.60 -9.10 -2.70
CA PHE A 138 4.21 -9.38 -3.07
C PHE A 138 3.40 -8.12 -3.37
N ILE A 139 3.53 -7.07 -2.55
CA ILE A 139 2.78 -5.82 -2.70
C ILE A 139 3.15 -5.12 -4.01
N TYR A 140 4.44 -4.87 -4.24
CA TYR A 140 4.91 -4.19 -5.44
C TYR A 140 4.82 -5.10 -6.67
N GLY A 141 5.02 -6.41 -6.53
CA GLY A 141 4.79 -7.38 -7.61
C GLY A 141 3.34 -7.36 -8.09
N SER A 142 2.37 -7.37 -7.17
CA SER A 142 0.95 -7.25 -7.51
C SER A 142 0.62 -5.90 -8.14
N SER A 143 1.26 -4.83 -7.67
CA SER A 143 1.10 -3.48 -8.22
C SER A 143 1.55 -3.39 -9.68
N ILE A 144 2.65 -4.08 -10.04
CA ILE A 144 3.11 -4.19 -11.42
C ILE A 144 2.06 -4.91 -12.27
N VAL A 145 1.47 -6.01 -11.78
CA VAL A 145 0.43 -6.74 -12.50
C VAL A 145 -0.80 -5.84 -12.75
N ILE A 146 -1.23 -5.08 -11.74
CA ILE A 146 -2.36 -4.13 -11.87
C ILE A 146 -2.04 -3.04 -12.92
N ILE A 147 -0.83 -2.50 -12.90
CA ILE A 147 -0.39 -1.51 -13.90
C ILE A 147 -0.39 -2.11 -15.31
N LEU A 148 0.10 -3.33 -15.47
CA LEU A 148 0.11 -4.02 -16.76
C LEU A 148 -1.32 -4.30 -17.27
N ASP A 149 -2.25 -4.66 -16.40
CA ASP A 149 -3.66 -4.83 -16.75
C ASP A 149 -4.24 -3.56 -17.36
N PHE A 150 -3.98 -2.42 -16.72
CA PHE A 150 -4.43 -1.12 -17.20
C PHE A 150 -3.91 -0.76 -18.60
N PHE A 151 -2.68 -1.16 -18.92
CA PHE A 151 -2.12 -0.99 -20.26
C PHE A 151 -2.58 -2.05 -21.27
N GLY A 152 -3.51 -2.94 -20.89
CA GLY A 152 -4.09 -3.95 -21.77
C GLY A 152 -3.23 -5.20 -21.97
N TYR A 153 -2.22 -5.41 -21.11
CA TYR A 153 -1.47 -6.67 -21.14
C TYR A 153 -2.33 -7.81 -20.57
N ASN A 154 -2.18 -9.02 -21.12
CA ASN A 154 -2.88 -10.19 -20.63
C ASN A 154 -2.32 -10.63 -19.26
N ILE A 155 -2.92 -10.14 -18.18
CA ILE A 155 -2.53 -10.51 -16.82
C ILE A 155 -2.79 -11.99 -16.50
N THR A 156 -3.73 -12.65 -17.18
CA THR A 156 -4.00 -14.07 -16.94
C THR A 156 -2.77 -14.91 -17.25
N ALA A 157 -2.08 -14.61 -18.37
CA ALA A 157 -0.83 -15.29 -18.73
C ALA A 157 0.30 -14.99 -17.73
N ILE A 158 0.43 -13.74 -17.28
CA ILE A 158 1.46 -13.32 -16.31
C ILE A 158 1.22 -14.00 -14.96
N VAL A 159 0.00 -13.94 -14.43
CA VAL A 159 -0.38 -14.53 -13.15
C VAL A 159 -0.29 -16.06 -13.22
N ALA A 160 -0.68 -16.70 -14.33
CA ALA A 160 -0.48 -18.14 -14.52
C ALA A 160 1.01 -18.49 -14.52
N GLY A 161 1.86 -17.72 -15.19
CA GLY A 161 3.32 -17.89 -15.18
C GLY A 161 3.92 -17.73 -13.79
N LEU A 162 3.51 -16.70 -13.03
CA LEU A 162 3.89 -16.50 -11.63
C LEU A 162 3.42 -17.66 -10.74
N GLY A 163 2.24 -18.22 -11.00
CA GLY A 163 1.74 -19.41 -10.30
C GLY A 163 2.61 -20.65 -10.55
N ILE A 164 3.00 -20.91 -11.79
CA ILE A 164 3.91 -22.02 -12.15
C ILE A 164 5.30 -21.80 -11.55
N ALA A 165 5.84 -20.58 -11.63
CA ALA A 165 7.11 -20.23 -11.01
C ALA A 165 7.06 -20.37 -9.47
N GLY A 166 5.94 -19.98 -8.85
CA GLY A 166 5.67 -20.16 -7.43
C GLY A 166 5.62 -21.63 -7.03
N LEU A 167 5.02 -22.48 -7.86
CA LEU A 167 5.03 -23.93 -7.66
C LEU A 167 6.46 -24.49 -7.73
N ALA A 168 7.24 -24.10 -8.73
CA ALA A 168 8.64 -24.52 -8.85
C ALA A 168 9.47 -24.07 -7.62
N PHE A 169 9.26 -22.85 -7.15
CA PHE A 169 9.89 -22.33 -5.93
C PHE A 169 9.45 -23.13 -4.67
N ALA A 170 8.16 -23.45 -4.56
CA ALA A 170 7.63 -24.24 -3.45
C ALA A 170 8.20 -25.66 -3.43
N LEU A 171 8.37 -26.29 -4.58
CA LEU A 171 9.02 -27.59 -4.72
C LEU A 171 10.50 -27.54 -4.31
N ALA A 172 11.22 -26.49 -4.71
CA ALA A 172 12.60 -26.27 -4.27
C ALA A 172 12.71 -26.02 -2.75
N ALA A 173 11.72 -25.35 -2.15
CA ALA A 173 11.69 -25.08 -0.70
C ALA A 173 11.09 -26.23 0.13
N GLN A 174 10.57 -27.29 -0.51
CA GLN A 174 9.78 -28.33 0.13
C GLN A 174 10.52 -29.04 1.27
N GLU A 175 11.77 -29.44 1.03
CA GLU A 175 12.60 -30.13 2.03
C GLU A 175 12.85 -29.25 3.26
N THR A 176 13.21 -27.98 3.03
CA THR A 176 13.42 -27.00 4.10
C THR A 176 12.15 -26.82 4.95
N LEU A 177 10.99 -26.64 4.31
CA LEU A 177 9.72 -26.52 5.02
C LEU A 177 9.37 -27.79 5.81
N SER A 178 9.58 -28.97 5.21
CA SER A 178 9.35 -30.26 5.85
C SER A 178 10.21 -30.43 7.11
N ASN A 179 11.49 -30.06 7.04
CA ASN A 179 12.41 -30.11 8.16
C ASN A 179 12.02 -29.12 9.26
N MET A 180 11.59 -27.90 8.92
CA MET A 180 11.08 -26.93 9.89
C MET A 180 9.84 -27.43 10.62
N ILE A 181 8.85 -27.99 9.90
CA ILE A 181 7.62 -28.53 10.49
C ILE A 181 7.94 -29.70 11.43
N SER A 182 8.82 -30.61 11.00
CA SER A 182 9.26 -31.75 11.83
C SER A 182 9.91 -31.27 13.13
N GLY A 183 10.72 -30.22 13.07
CA GLY A 183 11.30 -29.59 14.26
C GLY A 183 10.25 -29.03 15.24
N PHE A 184 9.22 -28.36 14.71
CA PHE A 184 8.11 -27.87 15.55
C PHE A 184 7.32 -29.01 16.20
N VAL A 185 7.02 -30.09 15.46
CA VAL A 185 6.31 -31.27 15.98
C VAL A 185 7.11 -31.93 17.10
N ILE A 186 8.42 -32.15 16.91
CA ILE A 186 9.30 -32.72 17.95
C ILE A 186 9.29 -31.85 19.21
N MET A 187 9.34 -30.52 19.05
CA MET A 187 9.32 -29.59 20.19
C MET A 187 7.98 -29.60 20.95
N ALA A 188 6.88 -29.77 20.22
CA ALA A 188 5.53 -29.84 20.78
C ALA A 188 5.28 -31.17 21.51
N ASP A 189 5.60 -32.30 20.86
CA ASP A 189 5.31 -33.63 21.38
C ASP A 189 6.31 -34.10 22.44
N ARG A 190 7.49 -33.47 22.52
CA ARG A 190 8.62 -33.84 23.41
C ARG A 190 8.80 -35.37 23.53
N PRO A 191 8.93 -36.11 22.41
CA PRO A 191 8.90 -37.57 22.42
C PRO A 191 10.15 -38.20 23.06
N PHE A 192 11.23 -37.42 23.26
CA PHE A 192 12.46 -37.88 23.89
C PHE A 192 12.64 -37.18 25.26
N ARG A 193 12.85 -37.98 26.30
CA ARG A 193 13.32 -37.57 27.63
C ARG A 193 14.76 -37.98 27.80
#